data_AF-A0A5C7JKN9-F1
#
_entry.id   AF-A0A5C7JKN9-F1
#
_cell.length_a   1.000
_cell.length_b   1.000
_cell.length_c   1.000
_cell.angle_alpha   90.00
_cell.angle_beta   90.00
_cell.angle_gamma   90.00
#
_symmetry.space_group_name_H-M   'P 1'
#
loop_
_entity.id
_entity.type
_entity.pdbx_description
1 polymer ?
#
loop_
_entity_poly.entity_id
_entity_poly.type
_entity_poly.pdbx_seq_one_letter_code
_entity_poly.pdbx_strand_id
1 'polypeptide(L)'
;MTTHKITVCLECGTPYYYQTSGNDAPEYNHSRMCIGCAKIILSGSKGILRKFEWKNIKDNEYSLSELKEIEKSNPKKTLFGLPLVKIYPCLIDLENPSNKNIRGEANTPNGTFSYSYWTETGSIEIYKKVYWDLENNKPSDYQPKFI
;
A
#
# COMPACT_ATOMS: atom_id res chain seq x y z
N MET A 1 17.93 11.01 -29.81
CA MET A 1 16.79 11.80 -30.30
C MET A 1 15.77 11.90 -29.17
N THR A 2 15.43 13.11 -28.72
CA THR A 2 14.48 13.39 -27.63
C THR A 2 13.14 13.83 -28.21
N THR A 3 12.04 13.28 -27.73
CA THR A 3 10.68 13.61 -28.23
C THR A 3 9.95 14.44 -27.18
N HIS A 4 9.32 15.54 -27.61
CA HIS A 4 8.53 16.42 -26.75
C HIS A 4 7.05 16.37 -27.16
N LYS A 5 6.14 16.52 -26.18
CA LYS A 5 4.70 16.70 -26.42
C LYS A 5 4.17 17.93 -25.69
N ILE A 6 3.21 18.61 -26.31
CA ILE A 6 2.41 19.68 -25.70
C ILE A 6 1.22 19.04 -24.99
N THR A 7 0.94 19.48 -23.77
CA THR A 7 -0.26 19.12 -23.03
C THR A 7 -0.69 20.26 -22.11
N VAL A 8 -1.73 20.05 -21.31
CA VAL A 8 -2.27 21.02 -20.35
C VAL A 8 -2.07 20.47 -18.94
N CYS A 9 -1.58 21.32 -18.03
CA CYS A 9 -1.39 20.94 -16.62
C CYS A 9 -2.73 20.65 -15.96
N LEU A 10 -2.87 19.48 -15.31
CA LEU A 10 -4.10 19.12 -14.60
C LEU A 10 -4.36 19.99 -13.37
N GLU A 11 -3.30 20.49 -12.73
CA GLU A 11 -3.42 21.34 -11.51
C GLU A 11 -3.81 22.80 -11.81
N CYS A 12 -3.19 23.43 -12.81
CA CYS A 12 -3.33 24.87 -13.04
C CYS A 12 -3.83 25.26 -14.45
N GLY A 13 -4.09 24.29 -15.33
CA GLY A 13 -4.58 24.54 -16.69
C GLY A 13 -3.57 25.18 -17.65
N THR A 14 -2.32 25.40 -17.22
CA THR A 14 -1.29 26.01 -18.08
C THR A 14 -0.80 25.01 -19.14
N PRO A 15 -0.78 25.38 -20.44
CA PRO A 15 -0.15 24.58 -21.48
C PRO A 15 1.36 24.47 -21.25
N TYR A 16 1.92 23.27 -21.42
CA TYR A 16 3.36 23.07 -21.23
C TYR A 16 3.89 21.90 -22.09
N TYR A 17 5.22 21.86 -22.24
CA TYR A 17 5.94 20.80 -22.94
C TYR A 17 6.57 19.83 -21.93
N TYR A 18 6.56 18.54 -22.26
CA TYR A 18 7.34 17.53 -21.53
C TYR A 18 8.01 16.56 -22.50
N GLN A 19 9.17 16.03 -22.10
CA GLN A 19 9.93 15.01 -22.82
C GLN A 19 9.30 13.63 -22.58
N THR A 20 8.81 13.00 -23.64
CA THR A 20 8.21 11.65 -23.56
C THR A 20 9.23 10.53 -23.65
N SER A 21 10.41 10.80 -24.23
CA SER A 21 11.43 9.80 -24.48
C SER A 21 12.80 10.44 -24.71
N GLY A 22 13.86 9.66 -24.44
CA GLY A 22 15.26 10.09 -24.53
C GLY A 22 15.90 10.20 -23.14
N ASN A 23 17.22 10.06 -23.09
CA ASN A 23 18.00 10.30 -21.88
C ASN A 23 17.99 11.81 -21.57
N ASP A 24 18.25 12.20 -20.32
CA ASP A 24 18.31 13.60 -19.85
C ASP A 24 16.96 14.33 -19.73
N ALA A 25 15.90 13.62 -19.35
CA ALA A 25 14.65 14.28 -19.00
C ALA A 25 14.88 15.26 -17.82
N PRO A 26 14.35 16.50 -17.88
CA PRO A 26 14.45 17.44 -16.77
C PRO A 26 13.92 16.86 -15.45
N GLU A 27 14.46 17.29 -14.31
CA GLU A 27 14.10 16.78 -12.97
C GLU A 27 12.58 16.82 -12.68
N TYR A 28 11.87 17.79 -13.27
CA TYR A 28 10.42 17.99 -13.10
C TYR A 28 9.62 17.67 -14.37
N ASN A 29 10.16 16.78 -15.22
CA ASN A 29 9.52 16.35 -16.44
C ASN A 29 8.34 15.41 -16.13
N HIS A 30 7.12 15.92 -16.17
CA HIS A 30 5.91 15.17 -15.83
C HIS A 30 4.87 15.21 -16.95
N SER A 31 4.22 14.09 -17.23
CA SER A 31 3.19 13.98 -18.28
C SER A 31 1.81 14.53 -17.90
N ARG A 32 1.66 15.12 -16.71
CA ARG A 32 0.38 15.61 -16.15
C ARG A 32 0.44 16.99 -15.51
N MET A 33 1.64 17.46 -15.16
CA MET A 33 1.86 18.65 -14.35
C MET A 33 2.93 19.51 -15.02
N CYS A 34 2.70 20.82 -15.09
CA CYS A 34 3.74 21.74 -15.54
C CYS A 34 4.89 21.79 -14.52
N ILE A 35 6.04 22.30 -14.95
CA ILE A 35 7.23 22.41 -14.10
C ILE A 35 6.97 23.20 -12.80
N GLY A 36 6.11 24.22 -12.84
CA GLY A 36 5.75 25.00 -11.65
C GLY A 36 4.99 24.17 -10.62
N CYS A 37 3.91 23.51 -11.04
CA CYS A 37 3.11 22.66 -10.15
C CYS A 37 3.89 21.43 -9.69
N ALA A 38 4.65 20.78 -10.57
CA ALA A 38 5.51 19.66 -10.22
C ALA A 38 6.55 20.06 -9.17
N LYS A 39 7.19 21.22 -9.31
CA LYS A 39 8.11 21.75 -8.30
C LYS A 39 7.43 21.96 -6.96
N ILE A 40 6.29 22.65 -6.92
CA ILE A 40 5.57 22.94 -5.67
C ILE A 40 5.11 21.66 -4.97
N ILE A 41 4.56 20.70 -5.73
CA ILE A 41 4.01 19.47 -5.17
C ILE A 41 5.11 18.51 -4.76
N LEU A 42 6.17 18.36 -5.55
CA LEU A 42 7.31 17.51 -5.20
C LEU A 42 8.19 18.13 -4.11
N SER A 43 8.34 19.45 -4.05
CA SER A 43 9.04 20.13 -2.96
C SER A 43 8.20 20.18 -1.68
N GLY A 44 6.89 20.42 -1.81
CA GLY A 44 5.93 20.38 -0.71
C GLY A 44 5.82 18.98 -0.12
N SER A 45 5.75 17.94 -0.96
CA SER A 45 5.71 16.55 -0.49
C SER A 45 7.04 16.03 0.08
N LYS A 46 8.18 16.65 -0.26
CA LYS A 46 9.45 16.42 0.47
C LYS A 46 9.43 16.96 1.89
N GLY A 47 8.54 17.92 2.21
CA GLY A 47 8.36 18.53 3.53
C GLY A 47 7.09 18.10 4.29
N ILE A 48 6.14 17.44 3.64
CA ILE A 48 5.02 16.80 4.34
C ILE A 48 5.60 15.59 5.07
N LEU A 49 6.05 15.81 6.32
CA LEU A 49 6.11 14.75 7.31
C LEU A 49 4.80 14.00 7.19
N ARG A 50 4.86 12.75 6.74
CA ARG A 50 3.70 11.87 6.77
C ARG A 50 3.35 11.75 8.24
N LYS A 51 2.37 12.53 8.72
CA LYS A 51 1.98 12.50 10.14
C LYS A 51 1.52 11.09 10.54
N PHE A 52 0.90 10.39 9.60
CA PHE A 52 0.41 9.03 9.79
C PHE A 52 0.93 8.08 8.70
N GLU A 53 1.30 6.87 9.09
CA GLU A 53 1.66 5.77 8.19
C GLU A 53 0.96 4.46 8.58
N TRP A 54 0.82 3.53 7.64
CA TRP A 54 0.36 2.18 7.99
C TRP A 54 1.48 1.40 8.66
N LYS A 55 1.19 0.81 9.82
CA LYS A 55 2.10 -0.07 10.54
C LYS A 55 1.40 -1.35 11.00
N ASN A 56 2.13 -2.46 10.91
CA ASN A 56 1.71 -3.74 11.47
C ASN A 56 2.28 -3.86 12.88
N ILE A 57 1.42 -4.04 13.87
CA ILE A 57 1.82 -4.25 15.27
C ILE A 57 1.45 -5.67 15.65
N LYS A 58 2.36 -6.40 16.32
CA LYS A 58 2.06 -7.75 16.83
C LYS A 58 0.87 -7.67 17.78
N ASP A 59 -0.09 -8.55 17.56
CA ASP A 59 -1.34 -8.54 18.30
C ASP A 59 -1.84 -9.98 18.47
N ASN A 60 -2.44 -10.29 19.62
CA ASN A 60 -2.92 -11.61 20.00
C ASN A 60 -4.42 -11.61 20.34
N GLU A 61 -5.16 -10.56 19.97
CA GLU A 61 -6.59 -10.39 20.25
C GLU A 61 -7.46 -11.50 19.64
N TYR A 62 -7.08 -12.00 18.46
CA TYR A 62 -7.78 -13.09 17.77
C TYR A 62 -6.85 -14.28 17.53
N SER A 63 -7.40 -15.48 17.60
CA SER A 63 -6.74 -16.72 17.20
C SER A 63 -6.70 -16.89 15.67
N LEU A 64 -5.78 -17.71 15.17
CA LEU A 64 -5.69 -18.05 13.74
C LEU A 64 -6.99 -18.69 13.21
N SER A 65 -7.64 -19.52 14.02
CA SER A 65 -8.92 -20.17 13.67
C SER A 65 -10.02 -19.14 13.44
N GLU A 66 -10.17 -18.18 14.36
CA GLU A 66 -11.18 -17.13 14.26
C GLU A 66 -10.92 -16.24 13.03
N LEU A 67 -9.68 -15.82 12.81
CA LEU A 67 -9.33 -14.99 11.64
C LEU A 67 -9.64 -15.70 10.31
N LYS A 68 -9.40 -17.01 10.22
CA LYS A 68 -9.74 -17.81 9.02
C LYS A 68 -11.25 -17.92 8.80
N GLU A 69 -12.04 -18.04 9.87
CA GLU A 69 -13.50 -18.06 9.77
C GLU A 69 -14.04 -16.70 9.32
N ILE A 70 -13.51 -15.62 9.87
CA ILE A 70 -13.87 -14.24 9.49
C ILE A 70 -13.54 -13.99 8.03
N GLU A 71 -12.35 -14.38 7.56
CA GLU A 71 -11.96 -14.25 6.15
C GLU A 71 -12.90 -15.03 5.20
N LYS A 72 -13.32 -16.24 5.59
CA LYS A 72 -14.30 -17.03 4.82
C LYS A 72 -15.68 -16.38 4.79
N SER A 73 -16.10 -15.77 5.91
CA SER A 73 -17.41 -15.13 6.04
C SER A 73 -17.51 -13.79 5.30
N ASN A 74 -16.39 -13.09 5.12
CA ASN A 74 -16.29 -11.79 4.44
C ASN A 74 -15.32 -11.88 3.25
N PRO A 75 -15.66 -12.62 2.18
CA PRO A 75 -14.81 -12.71 1.00
C PRO A 75 -14.57 -11.32 0.40
N LYS A 76 -13.33 -11.03 0.02
CA LYS A 76 -12.92 -9.72 -0.53
C LYS A 76 -13.84 -9.32 -1.70
N LYS A 77 -14.31 -8.07 -1.68
CA LYS A 77 -15.16 -7.50 -2.74
C LYS A 77 -14.51 -7.72 -4.11
N THR A 78 -15.27 -8.31 -5.02
CA THR A 78 -14.92 -8.45 -6.43
C THR A 78 -15.23 -7.13 -7.14
N LEU A 79 -14.33 -6.66 -7.99
CA LEU A 79 -14.63 -5.60 -8.96
C LEU A 79 -14.76 -6.29 -10.32
N PHE A 80 -15.92 -6.19 -10.97
CA PHE A 80 -16.19 -6.85 -12.26
C PHE A 80 -16.04 -8.38 -12.27
N GLY A 81 -16.39 -9.05 -11.17
CA GLY A 81 -16.31 -10.52 -11.08
C GLY A 81 -14.88 -11.08 -10.95
N LEU A 82 -13.86 -10.22 -10.98
CA LEU A 82 -12.50 -10.61 -10.63
C LEU A 82 -12.26 -10.34 -9.14
N PRO A 83 -11.82 -11.33 -8.37
CA PRO A 83 -11.48 -11.10 -6.98
C PRO A 83 -10.22 -10.23 -6.96
N LEU A 84 -10.32 -9.04 -6.34
CA LEU A 84 -9.15 -8.22 -6.02
C LEU A 84 -8.40 -8.90 -4.87
N VAL A 85 -7.83 -10.07 -5.15
CA VAL A 85 -6.96 -10.78 -4.21
C VAL A 85 -5.60 -10.14 -4.33
N LYS A 86 -5.13 -9.56 -3.23
CA LYS A 86 -3.70 -9.31 -3.08
C LYS A 86 -3.00 -10.67 -3.12
N ILE A 87 -2.45 -11.03 -4.27
CA ILE A 87 -1.68 -12.26 -4.44
C ILE A 87 -0.39 -12.06 -3.66
N TYR A 88 -0.32 -12.65 -2.48
CA TYR A 88 0.95 -12.83 -1.80
C TYR A 88 1.58 -14.07 -2.43
N PRO A 89 2.75 -13.98 -3.09
CA PRO A 89 3.46 -15.19 -3.50
C PRO A 89 3.67 -16.04 -2.24
N CYS A 90 3.23 -17.30 -2.29
CA CYS A 90 3.48 -18.25 -1.22
C CYS A 90 5.00 -18.38 -1.11
N LEU A 91 5.56 -18.01 0.04
CA LEU A 91 6.97 -18.34 0.28
C LEU A 91 7.04 -19.84 0.52
N ILE A 92 7.96 -20.48 -0.18
CA ILE A 92 8.25 -21.91 -0.04
C ILE A 92 9.64 -21.99 0.57
N ASP A 93 9.78 -22.87 1.55
CA ASP A 93 11.07 -23.20 2.11
C ASP A 93 11.89 -23.98 1.06
N LEU A 94 13.09 -23.47 0.74
CA LEU A 94 13.94 -24.04 -0.31
C LEU A 94 14.54 -25.39 0.11
N GLU A 95 14.69 -25.63 1.41
CA GLU A 95 15.19 -26.89 1.95
C GLU A 95 14.06 -27.90 2.12
N ASN A 96 12.85 -27.42 2.44
CA ASN A 96 11.66 -28.25 2.58
C ASN A 96 10.45 -27.71 1.77
N PRO A 97 10.24 -28.19 0.54
CA PRO A 97 9.13 -27.74 -0.31
C PRO A 97 7.71 -27.97 0.24
N SER A 98 7.52 -28.87 1.22
CA SER A 98 6.23 -29.04 1.90
C SER A 98 5.97 -28.00 2.98
N ASN A 99 7.03 -27.34 3.49
CA ASN A 99 6.91 -26.22 4.41
C ASN A 99 6.61 -24.93 3.63
N LYS A 100 5.36 -24.47 3.75
CA LYS A 100 4.84 -23.33 3.02
C LYS A 100 4.43 -22.24 3.98
N ASN A 101 4.69 -20.98 3.62
CA ASN A 101 4.21 -19.85 4.38
C ASN A 101 2.81 -19.46 3.90
N ILE A 102 1.82 -19.66 4.78
CA ILE A 102 0.43 -19.28 4.55
C ILE A 102 0.20 -17.90 5.15
N ARG A 103 -0.43 -17.02 4.35
CA ARG A 103 -0.77 -15.65 4.73
C ARG A 103 -2.23 -15.37 4.45
N GLY A 104 -2.83 -14.52 5.27
CA GLY A 104 -4.19 -14.04 5.04
C GLY A 104 -4.46 -12.73 5.77
N GLU A 105 -5.65 -12.20 5.53
CA GLU A 105 -6.10 -10.93 6.09
C GLU A 105 -7.59 -10.99 6.39
N ALA A 106 -7.97 -10.61 7.60
CA ALA A 106 -9.34 -10.61 8.07
C ALA A 106 -9.74 -9.20 8.52
N ASN A 107 -10.93 -8.76 8.09
CA ASN A 107 -11.53 -7.51 8.55
C ASN A 107 -12.46 -7.82 9.71
N THR A 108 -12.10 -7.34 10.89
CA THR A 108 -12.87 -7.49 12.14
C THR A 108 -13.49 -6.15 12.52
N PRO A 109 -14.45 -6.09 13.45
CA PRO A 109 -14.93 -4.83 14.03
C PRO A 109 -13.81 -3.99 14.64
N ASN A 110 -12.74 -4.64 15.14
CA ASN A 110 -11.61 -4.00 15.81
C ASN A 110 -10.47 -3.62 14.84
N GLY A 111 -10.73 -3.72 13.54
CA GLY A 111 -9.80 -3.36 12.47
C GLY A 111 -9.36 -4.54 11.61
N THR A 112 -8.35 -4.29 10.78
CA THR A 112 -7.82 -5.28 9.86
C THR A 112 -6.64 -6.01 10.49
N PHE A 113 -6.74 -7.33 10.56
CA PHE A 113 -5.69 -8.20 11.04
C PHE A 113 -5.07 -8.97 9.88
N SER A 114 -3.76 -9.12 9.89
CA SER A 114 -3.02 -9.98 8.98
C SER A 114 -2.34 -11.09 9.76
N TYR A 115 -2.36 -12.30 9.23
CA TYR A 115 -1.70 -13.45 9.84
C TYR A 115 -0.73 -14.09 8.86
N SER A 116 0.33 -14.69 9.38
CA SER A 116 1.35 -15.44 8.65
C SER A 116 1.81 -16.63 9.49
N TYR A 117 1.88 -17.81 8.90
CA TYR A 117 2.44 -18.99 9.58
C TYR A 117 3.05 -19.97 8.59
N TRP A 118 4.04 -20.73 9.04
CA TRP A 118 4.64 -21.83 8.30
C TRP A 118 3.93 -23.14 8.65
N THR A 119 3.64 -23.97 7.64
CA THR A 119 2.81 -25.18 7.80
C THR A 119 3.40 -26.20 8.75
N GLU A 120 4.72 -26.29 8.87
CA GLU A 120 5.38 -27.32 9.68
C GLU A 120 5.90 -26.81 11.02
N THR A 121 6.35 -25.54 11.12
CA THR A 121 6.88 -25.02 12.39
C THR A 121 5.80 -24.56 13.35
N GLY A 122 4.57 -24.32 12.86
CA GLY A 122 3.46 -23.83 13.69
C GLY A 122 3.69 -22.43 14.28
N SER A 123 4.75 -21.73 13.87
CA SER A 123 5.03 -20.37 14.32
C SER A 123 4.03 -19.42 13.68
N ILE A 124 3.05 -18.99 14.46
CA ILE A 124 2.00 -18.08 14.02
C ILE A 124 2.40 -16.66 14.39
N GLU A 125 2.38 -15.77 13.40
CA GLU A 125 2.49 -14.34 13.61
C GLU A 125 1.20 -13.64 13.21
N ILE A 126 0.59 -12.92 14.15
CA ILE A 126 -0.62 -12.13 13.94
C ILE A 126 -0.26 -10.67 14.17
N TYR A 127 -0.74 -9.83 13.25
CA TYR A 127 -0.50 -8.41 13.25
C TYR A 127 -1.80 -7.65 13.04
N LYS A 128 -2.00 -6.59 13.82
CA LYS A 128 -3.04 -5.58 13.61
C LYS A 128 -2.50 -4.45 12.74
N LYS A 129 -3.21 -4.10 11.68
CA LYS A 129 -2.92 -2.91 10.87
C LYS A 129 -3.48 -1.68 11.57
N VAL A 130 -2.61 -0.73 11.90
CA VAL A 130 -3.01 0.56 12.47
C VAL A 130 -2.39 1.71 11.68
N TYR A 131 -3.01 2.88 11.79
CA TYR A 131 -2.30 4.11 11.48
C TYR A 131 -1.37 4.45 12.64
N TRP A 132 -0.10 4.68 12.35
CA TRP A 132 0.92 5.05 13.29
C TRP A 132 1.17 6.55 13.16
N ASP A 133 1.02 7.28 14.26
CA ASP A 133 1.43 8.68 14.37
C ASP A 133 2.96 8.74 14.47
N LEU A 134 3.59 9.31 13.44
CA LEU A 134 5.05 9.42 13.36
C LEU A 134 5.61 10.52 14.28
N GLU A 135 4.82 11.53 14.63
CA GLU A 135 5.25 12.60 15.54
C GLU A 135 5.21 12.13 17.00
N ASN A 136 4.14 11.41 17.36
CA ASN A 136 3.91 10.94 18.73
C ASN A 136 4.38 9.49 18.97
N ASN A 137 4.86 8.82 17.92
CA ASN A 137 5.31 7.43 17.92
C ASN A 137 4.32 6.46 18.62
N LYS A 138 3.03 6.55 18.25
CA LYS A 138 1.94 5.75 18.84
C LYS A 138 0.86 5.40 17.82
N PRO A 139 0.01 4.39 18.07
CA PRO A 139 -1.18 4.15 17.25
C PRO A 139 -2.10 5.38 17.23
N SER A 140 -2.77 5.60 16.11
CA SER A 140 -3.68 6.71 15.84
C SER A 140 -5.03 6.20 15.34
N ASP A 141 -6.10 6.88 15.76
CA ASP A 141 -7.47 6.66 15.28
C ASP A 141 -7.73 7.35 13.93
N TYR A 142 -6.69 7.91 13.30
CA TYR A 142 -6.80 8.53 11.99
C TYR A 142 -7.39 7.54 10.97
N GLN A 143 -8.45 7.96 10.28
CA GLN A 143 -8.98 7.26 9.11
C GLN A 143 -8.96 8.25 7.94
N PRO A 144 -8.24 7.95 6.83
CA PRO A 144 -8.29 8.83 5.68
C PRO A 144 -9.72 8.86 5.15
N LYS A 145 -10.27 10.07 5.09
CA LYS A 145 -11.48 10.32 4.31
C LYS A 145 -11.06 10.20 2.85
N PHE A 146 -11.44 9.12 2.19
CA PHE A 146 -11.41 9.07 0.73
C PHE A 146 -12.45 10.09 0.25
N ILE A 147 -11.99 11.21 -0.31
CA ILE A 147 -12.83 12.16 -1.06
C ILE A 147 -12.99 11.60 -2.47
#